data_AF-A0A2T4T2G9-F1
#
_entry.id   AF-A0A2T4T2G9-F1
#
_cell.length_a   1.000
_cell.length_b   1.000
_cell.length_c   1.000
_cell.angle_alpha   90.00
_cell.angle_beta   90.00
_cell.angle_gamma   90.00
#
_symmetry.space_group_name_H-M   'P 1'
#
loop_
_entity.id
_entity.type
_entity.pdbx_description
1 polymer ?
#
loop_
_entity_poly.entity_id
_entity_poly.type
_entity_poly.pdbx_seq_one_letter_code
_entity_poly.pdbx_strand_id
1 'polypeptide(L)'
;MNKSKKLFSHSVLAFILVFIIVVIDQFIKIEVKTNMHLGDSIHVTDWFYITFIENNGMAYGMTFINKIFLTSMRLVAVVFLIWYMIKLSRTTHRLSYLLCLALITAGAAGNIFDCVFYGQIFTASSPFYISEFTNFGSGYAPLLQGKVVDMFYFPLIVTTWPEWVPFKGGEEFIFFSPVFNFADACISVGVVIMLLFFRHDLESLSEVFHFKKPNIDKLKNIFLLCILVEFVVSCKPGVPSKYIQPGKMEDILYDYHIADGMAQLPDADTTSLMSYRQAVFHKYDITKADFDSSMVYYMRHADLLHAIYQKLSDRMSLEAAGLGATSTNSIILTSTGDTANVWNGDRSIVLSTIKPSNLYNFKFETDTAYHAGDRIMLNFDAQFLFQDGMRDGLGVMVVEFKNDSVATQNVHVSSSSHYSMSISDDRRLGIKQISGFFLLNGNVGVSQNQSTLKLMFIQNIQLIRMHAKRESKPQSSSVPNDSASSKRSQDGGTMTEREIRLEK
;
A
#
# COMPACT_ATOMS: atom_id res chain seq x y z
N MET A 1 18.73 -21.89 -60.11
CA MET A 1 17.91 -21.29 -59.03
C MET A 1 17.99 -22.17 -57.80
N ASN A 2 18.86 -21.80 -56.84
CA ASN A 2 18.98 -22.52 -55.57
C ASN A 2 17.72 -22.30 -54.73
N LYS A 3 16.87 -23.32 -54.60
CA LYS A 3 15.92 -23.40 -53.49
C LYS A 3 16.76 -23.56 -52.21
N SER A 4 17.05 -22.44 -51.56
CA SER A 4 17.52 -22.45 -50.18
C SER A 4 16.59 -23.37 -49.39
N LYS A 5 17.12 -24.48 -48.87
CA LYS A 5 16.38 -25.38 -47.99
C LYS A 5 16.04 -24.56 -46.75
N LYS A 6 14.78 -24.10 -46.63
CA LYS A 6 14.29 -23.48 -45.40
C LYS A 6 14.56 -24.47 -44.26
N LEU A 7 15.42 -24.07 -43.33
CA LEU A 7 15.91 -24.91 -42.24
C LEU A 7 14.77 -25.39 -41.33
N PHE A 8 13.66 -24.63 -41.28
CA PHE A 8 12.44 -24.96 -40.52
C PHE A 8 11.17 -24.67 -41.33
N SER A 9 10.11 -25.45 -41.10
CA SER A 9 8.78 -25.14 -41.63
C SER A 9 8.22 -23.88 -40.97
N HIS A 10 7.33 -23.15 -41.65
CA HIS A 10 6.70 -21.94 -41.10
C HIS A 10 6.05 -22.17 -39.73
N SER A 11 5.48 -23.36 -39.56
CA SER A 11 4.83 -23.80 -38.34
C SER A 11 5.82 -24.02 -37.21
N VAL A 12 6.96 -24.66 -37.48
CA VAL A 12 8.03 -24.82 -36.48
C VAL A 12 8.55 -23.46 -36.04
N LEU A 13 8.73 -22.51 -36.97
CA LEU A 13 9.13 -21.15 -36.63
C LEU A 13 8.11 -20.45 -35.73
N ALA A 14 6.81 -20.63 -36.00
CA ALA A 14 5.74 -20.06 -35.17
C ALA A 14 5.73 -20.66 -33.74
N PHE A 15 5.91 -21.98 -33.58
CA PHE A 15 6.01 -22.60 -32.25
C PHE A 15 7.28 -22.23 -31.49
N ILE A 16 8.40 -22.07 -32.18
CA ILE A 16 9.64 -21.53 -31.58
C ILE A 16 9.38 -20.10 -31.08
N LEU A 17 8.70 -19.27 -31.87
CA LEU A 17 8.35 -17.93 -31.46
C LEU A 17 7.43 -17.93 -30.21
N VAL A 18 6.43 -18.82 -30.17
CA VAL A 18 5.58 -18.98 -28.97
C VAL A 18 6.43 -19.29 -27.74
N PHE A 19 7.31 -20.27 -27.84
CA PHE A 19 8.18 -20.68 -26.73
C PHE A 19 9.08 -19.53 -26.26
N ILE A 20 9.74 -18.82 -27.19
CA ILE A 20 10.63 -17.70 -26.84
C ILE A 20 9.86 -16.58 -26.14
N ILE A 21 8.69 -16.19 -26.65
CA ILE A 21 7.89 -15.12 -26.04
C ILE A 21 7.45 -15.51 -24.62
N VAL A 22 7.00 -16.74 -24.41
CA VAL A 22 6.62 -17.22 -23.06
C VAL A 22 7.82 -17.20 -22.12
N VAL A 23 9.00 -17.62 -22.58
CA VAL A 23 10.22 -17.58 -21.75
C VAL A 23 10.58 -16.13 -21.36
N ILE A 24 10.51 -15.19 -22.31
CA ILE A 24 10.78 -13.78 -22.05
C ILE A 24 9.76 -13.20 -21.06
N ASP A 25 8.46 -13.45 -21.27
CA ASP A 25 7.39 -13.00 -20.38
C ASP A 25 7.62 -13.49 -18.95
N GLN A 26 7.87 -14.79 -18.79
CA GLN A 26 8.08 -15.40 -17.47
C GLN A 26 9.37 -14.90 -16.82
N PHE A 27 10.44 -14.69 -17.58
CA PHE A 27 11.67 -14.11 -17.04
C PHE A 27 11.43 -12.71 -16.46
N ILE A 28 10.77 -11.82 -17.22
CA ILE A 28 10.49 -10.45 -16.76
C ILE A 28 9.58 -10.45 -15.52
N LYS A 29 8.55 -11.31 -15.51
CA LYS A 29 7.62 -11.42 -14.38
C LYS A 29 8.28 -11.93 -13.11
N ILE A 30 9.13 -12.95 -13.23
CA ILE A 30 9.90 -13.48 -12.10
C ILE A 30 10.82 -12.38 -11.57
N GLU A 31 11.56 -11.69 -12.44
CA GLU A 31 12.48 -10.62 -12.04
C GLU A 31 11.77 -9.52 -11.26
N VAL A 32 10.61 -9.04 -11.73
CA VAL A 32 9.81 -8.05 -11.02
C VAL A 32 9.32 -8.60 -9.68
N LYS A 33 8.78 -9.82 -9.66
CA LYS A 33 8.18 -10.41 -8.47
C LYS A 33 9.20 -10.72 -7.35
N THR A 34 10.44 -11.07 -7.71
CA THR A 34 11.50 -11.45 -6.76
C THR A 34 12.50 -10.33 -6.46
N ASN A 35 12.31 -9.13 -7.00
CA ASN A 35 13.18 -7.98 -6.71
C ASN A 35 12.43 -6.70 -6.33
N MET A 36 11.10 -6.68 -6.42
CA MET A 36 10.27 -5.51 -6.08
C MET A 36 9.22 -5.86 -5.03
N HIS A 37 8.87 -4.89 -4.18
CA HIS A 37 7.71 -4.98 -3.29
C HIS A 37 6.44 -4.65 -4.06
N LEU A 38 5.31 -5.20 -3.62
CA LEU A 38 4.02 -4.92 -4.26
C LEU A 38 3.71 -3.41 -4.16
N GLY A 39 3.50 -2.76 -5.31
CA GLY A 39 3.28 -1.32 -5.41
C GLY A 39 4.54 -0.49 -5.69
N ASP A 40 5.73 -1.07 -5.60
CA ASP A 40 6.98 -0.38 -5.97
C ASP A 40 6.94 0.08 -7.42
N SER A 41 7.55 1.24 -7.68
CA SER A 41 7.67 1.82 -9.01
C SER A 41 9.10 2.29 -9.28
N ILE A 42 9.75 1.68 -10.26
CA ILE A 42 11.04 2.10 -10.79
C ILE A 42 10.78 3.11 -11.92
N HIS A 43 11.24 4.34 -11.73
CA HIS A 43 11.23 5.36 -12.77
C HIS A 43 12.28 5.02 -13.83
N VAL A 44 11.86 4.93 -15.10
CA VAL A 44 12.77 4.77 -16.24
C VAL A 44 12.85 6.08 -17.02
N THR A 45 11.68 6.67 -17.33
CA THR A 45 11.54 8.02 -17.89
C THR A 45 10.19 8.62 -17.43
N ASP A 46 9.96 9.91 -17.65
CA ASP A 46 8.72 10.57 -17.23
C ASP A 46 7.44 9.98 -17.83
N TRP A 47 7.56 9.31 -18.98
CA TRP A 47 6.46 8.64 -19.68
C TRP A 47 6.50 7.11 -19.55
N PHE A 48 7.43 6.54 -18.78
CA PHE A 48 7.59 5.08 -18.63
C PHE A 48 8.14 4.68 -17.26
N TYR A 49 7.39 3.81 -16.57
CA TYR A 49 7.71 3.25 -15.27
C TYR A 49 7.58 1.73 -15.31
N ILE A 50 8.39 1.06 -14.48
CA ILE A 50 8.20 -0.34 -14.13
C ILE A 50 7.54 -0.37 -12.75
N THR A 51 6.25 -0.65 -12.69
CA THR A 51 5.42 -0.62 -11.47
C THR A 51 4.87 -1.99 -11.16
N PHE A 52 5.27 -2.58 -10.03
CA PHE A 52 4.84 -3.93 -9.68
C PHE A 52 3.40 -3.95 -9.17
N ILE A 53 2.49 -4.53 -9.96
CA ILE A 53 1.09 -4.80 -9.59
C ILE A 53 0.77 -6.27 -9.83
N GLU A 54 -0.05 -6.85 -8.96
CA GLU A 54 -0.63 -8.18 -9.20
C GLU A 54 -2.12 -8.06 -9.51
N ASN A 55 -2.53 -8.61 -10.66
CA ASN A 55 -3.91 -8.65 -11.10
C ASN A 55 -4.55 -10.01 -10.81
N ASN A 56 -5.73 -10.00 -10.20
CA ASN A 56 -6.50 -11.22 -9.93
C ASN A 56 -7.08 -11.88 -11.20
N GLY A 57 -6.87 -11.31 -12.38
CA GLY A 57 -7.41 -11.79 -13.64
C GLY A 57 -8.90 -11.47 -13.81
N MET A 58 -9.43 -10.52 -13.04
CA MET A 58 -10.83 -10.08 -13.08
C MET A 58 -10.92 -8.64 -13.59
N ALA A 59 -11.71 -8.43 -14.64
CA ALA A 59 -12.12 -7.09 -15.04
C ALA A 59 -13.01 -6.46 -13.95
N TYR A 60 -12.80 -5.19 -13.62
CA TYR A 60 -13.70 -4.41 -12.75
C TYR A 60 -13.95 -4.96 -11.34
N GLY A 61 -13.07 -5.83 -10.81
CA GLY A 61 -13.25 -6.35 -9.44
C GLY A 61 -14.58 -7.08 -9.24
N MET A 62 -15.22 -7.55 -10.33
CA MET A 62 -16.44 -8.32 -10.29
C MET A 62 -16.16 -9.68 -9.67
N THR A 63 -16.36 -9.79 -8.36
CA THR A 63 -16.26 -11.04 -7.60
C THR A 63 -17.41 -12.02 -7.88
N PHE A 64 -18.37 -11.64 -8.72
CA PHE A 64 -19.52 -12.46 -9.08
C PHE A 64 -19.15 -13.68 -9.94
N ILE A 65 -18.03 -13.63 -10.67
CA ILE A 65 -17.57 -14.76 -11.49
C ILE A 65 -16.40 -15.45 -10.78
N ASN A 66 -16.54 -16.75 -10.57
CA ASN A 66 -15.52 -17.57 -9.93
C ASN A 66 -14.18 -17.47 -10.70
N LYS A 67 -13.09 -17.12 -10.01
CA LYS A 67 -11.74 -17.02 -10.59
C LYS A 67 -11.32 -18.30 -11.34
N ILE A 68 -11.65 -19.47 -10.78
CA ILE A 68 -11.36 -20.77 -11.42
C ILE A 68 -12.05 -20.86 -12.77
N PHE A 69 -13.28 -20.36 -12.89
CA PHE A 69 -14.01 -20.34 -14.16
C PHE A 69 -13.33 -19.43 -15.19
N LEU A 70 -12.89 -18.23 -14.78
CA LEU A 70 -12.15 -17.31 -15.65
C LEU A 70 -10.82 -17.90 -16.14
N THR A 71 -10.03 -18.49 -15.24
CA THR A 71 -8.79 -19.18 -15.60
C THR A 71 -9.07 -20.37 -16.52
N SER A 72 -10.13 -21.15 -16.25
CA SER A 72 -10.50 -22.31 -17.07
C SER A 72 -10.91 -21.91 -18.50
N MET A 73 -11.69 -20.83 -18.65
CA MET A 73 -12.08 -20.31 -19.97
C MET A 73 -10.87 -19.86 -20.78
N ARG A 74 -9.91 -19.18 -20.16
CA ARG A 74 -8.66 -18.78 -20.80
C ARG A 74 -7.80 -19.99 -21.18
N LEU A 75 -7.75 -21.02 -20.33
CA LEU A 75 -7.06 -22.27 -20.63
C LEU A 75 -7.65 -22.96 -21.87
N VAL A 76 -8.99 -23.04 -21.95
CA VAL A 76 -9.69 -23.56 -23.13
C VAL A 76 -9.35 -22.73 -24.38
N ALA A 77 -9.31 -21.40 -24.27
CA ALA A 77 -8.94 -20.52 -25.38
C ALA A 77 -7.50 -20.77 -25.87
N VAL A 78 -6.53 -20.91 -24.96
CA VAL A 78 -5.13 -21.22 -25.33
C VAL A 78 -5.02 -22.60 -26.01
N VAL A 79 -5.68 -23.63 -25.46
CA VAL A 79 -5.70 -24.97 -26.08
C VAL A 79 -6.31 -24.91 -27.48
N PHE A 80 -7.39 -24.16 -27.64
CA PHE A 80 -8.02 -23.93 -28.93
C PHE A 80 -7.10 -23.22 -29.92
N LEU A 81 -6.40 -22.17 -29.50
CA LEU A 81 -5.45 -21.43 -30.36
C LEU A 81 -4.28 -22.32 -30.79
N ILE A 82 -3.72 -23.11 -29.88
CA ILE A 82 -2.66 -24.08 -30.20
C ILE A 82 -3.18 -25.12 -31.20
N TRP A 83 -4.36 -25.70 -30.96
CA TRP A 83 -4.98 -26.65 -31.89
C TRP A 83 -5.22 -26.01 -33.26
N TYR A 84 -5.69 -24.76 -33.30
CA TYR A 84 -5.93 -24.02 -34.53
C TYR A 84 -4.62 -23.78 -35.29
N MET A 85 -3.54 -23.39 -34.60
CA MET A 85 -2.19 -23.29 -35.18
C MET A 85 -1.71 -24.61 -35.76
N ILE A 86 -1.89 -25.74 -35.05
CA ILE A 86 -1.53 -27.07 -35.56
C ILE A 86 -2.34 -27.42 -36.80
N LYS A 87 -3.65 -27.12 -36.81
CA LYS A 87 -4.49 -27.38 -37.99
C LYS A 87 -4.04 -26.53 -39.18
N LEU A 88 -3.76 -25.26 -38.95
CA LEU A 88 -3.28 -24.32 -39.96
C LEU A 88 -1.87 -24.66 -40.47
N SER A 89 -1.05 -25.32 -39.66
CA SER A 89 0.28 -25.80 -40.04
C SER A 89 0.25 -26.81 -41.20
N ARG A 90 -0.90 -27.48 -41.39
CA ARG A 90 -1.13 -28.50 -42.41
C ARG A 90 -1.72 -27.93 -43.69
N THR A 91 -2.03 -26.64 -43.72
CA THR A 91 -2.58 -25.91 -44.87
C THR A 91 -1.62 -24.79 -45.30
N THR A 92 -1.72 -24.34 -46.55
CA THR A 92 -0.77 -23.38 -47.14
C THR A 92 -1.15 -21.94 -46.77
N HIS A 93 -0.86 -21.51 -45.55
CA HIS A 93 -1.08 -20.10 -45.13
C HIS A 93 0.21 -19.28 -45.14
N ARG A 94 0.03 -17.95 -45.16
CA ARG A 94 1.13 -16.98 -45.08
C ARG A 94 1.81 -17.09 -43.72
N LEU A 95 3.14 -17.14 -43.72
CA LEU A 95 3.95 -17.16 -42.48
C LEU A 95 3.54 -16.03 -41.52
N SER A 96 3.34 -14.83 -42.05
CA SER A 96 3.00 -13.64 -41.27
C SER A 96 1.71 -13.80 -40.46
N TYR A 97 0.71 -14.51 -40.98
CA TYR A 97 -0.52 -14.81 -40.26
C TYR A 97 -0.25 -15.79 -39.09
N LEU A 98 0.55 -16.83 -39.33
CA LEU A 98 0.99 -17.76 -38.28
C LEU A 98 1.80 -17.06 -37.18
N LEU A 99 2.63 -16.06 -37.52
CA LEU A 99 3.39 -15.28 -36.55
C LEU A 99 2.48 -14.37 -35.70
N CYS A 100 1.43 -13.78 -36.27
CA CYS A 100 0.44 -13.02 -35.50
C CYS A 100 -0.30 -13.92 -34.52
N LEU A 101 -0.72 -15.10 -34.99
CA LEU A 101 -1.37 -16.10 -34.16
C LEU A 101 -0.44 -16.62 -33.06
N ALA A 102 0.86 -16.77 -33.36
CA ALA A 102 1.88 -17.11 -32.37
C ALA A 102 2.01 -16.04 -31.28
N LEU A 103 2.04 -14.75 -31.62
CA LEU A 103 2.06 -13.64 -30.65
C LEU A 103 0.86 -13.70 -29.69
N ILE A 104 -0.35 -13.85 -30.23
CA ILE A 104 -1.59 -13.93 -29.45
C ILE A 104 -1.56 -15.17 -28.54
N THR A 105 -1.19 -16.32 -29.09
CA THR A 105 -1.13 -17.59 -28.35
C THR A 105 -0.10 -17.54 -27.23
N ALA A 106 1.07 -16.96 -27.50
CA ALA A 106 2.14 -16.84 -26.53
C ALA A 106 1.78 -15.92 -25.36
N GLY A 107 1.21 -14.74 -25.64
CA GLY A 107 0.78 -13.84 -24.58
C GLY A 107 -0.36 -14.45 -23.74
N ALA A 108 -1.32 -15.10 -24.39
CA ALA A 108 -2.39 -15.80 -23.66
C ALA A 108 -1.85 -16.94 -22.79
N ALA A 109 -0.86 -17.70 -23.29
CA ALA A 109 -0.19 -18.75 -22.53
C ALA A 109 0.63 -18.20 -21.36
N GLY A 110 1.35 -17.08 -21.53
CA GLY A 110 2.14 -16.43 -20.48
C GLY A 110 1.27 -16.01 -19.29
N ASN A 111 0.17 -15.28 -19.53
CA ASN A 111 -0.76 -14.90 -18.46
C ASN A 111 -1.46 -16.11 -17.80
N ILE A 112 -1.72 -17.17 -18.56
CA ILE A 112 -2.27 -18.41 -18.00
C ILE A 112 -1.29 -19.14 -17.12
N PHE A 113 0.01 -19.10 -17.44
CA PHE A 113 1.04 -19.70 -16.59
C PHE A 113 1.01 -19.11 -15.19
N ASP A 114 0.92 -17.78 -15.07
CA ASP A 114 0.81 -17.10 -13.78
C ASP A 114 -0.43 -17.55 -13.01
N CYS A 115 -1.61 -17.49 -13.67
CA CYS A 115 -2.87 -17.88 -13.05
C CYS A 115 -2.87 -19.34 -12.57
N VAL A 116 -2.23 -20.25 -13.31
CA VAL A 116 -2.17 -21.67 -12.97
C VAL A 116 -1.17 -21.92 -11.85
N PHE A 117 0.05 -21.37 -11.96
CA PHE A 117 1.21 -21.84 -11.19
C PHE A 117 1.72 -20.85 -10.14
N TYR A 118 1.60 -19.52 -10.32
CA TYR A 118 2.28 -18.58 -9.42
C TYR A 118 1.76 -18.66 -7.99
N GLY A 119 0.48 -18.98 -7.80
CA GLY A 119 -0.09 -19.26 -6.48
C GLY A 119 0.60 -20.44 -5.78
N GLN A 120 1.14 -21.41 -6.52
CA GLN A 120 1.72 -22.64 -5.98
C GLN A 120 3.22 -22.55 -5.71
N ILE A 121 3.94 -21.67 -6.42
CA ILE A 121 5.41 -21.64 -6.44
C ILE A 121 6.03 -20.38 -5.84
N PHE A 122 5.20 -19.40 -5.44
CA PHE A 122 5.66 -18.16 -4.82
C PHE A 122 4.97 -17.90 -3.49
N THR A 123 5.65 -17.19 -2.58
CA THR A 123 5.02 -16.52 -1.45
C THR A 123 4.13 -15.37 -1.92
N ALA A 124 3.23 -14.90 -1.06
CA ALA A 124 2.37 -13.77 -1.41
C ALA A 124 3.22 -12.52 -1.62
N SER A 125 2.95 -11.73 -2.65
CA SER A 125 3.59 -10.42 -2.80
C SER A 125 2.99 -9.43 -1.81
N SER A 126 3.85 -8.57 -1.26
CA SER A 126 3.52 -7.65 -0.19
C SER A 126 4.24 -6.32 -0.40
N PRO A 127 3.67 -5.18 0.03
CA PRO A 127 4.41 -3.92 0.12
C PRO A 127 5.58 -3.97 1.12
N PHE A 128 5.59 -4.97 2.01
CA PHE A 128 6.51 -5.04 3.15
C PHE A 128 7.66 -6.05 2.97
N TYR A 129 7.54 -6.99 2.03
CA TYR A 129 8.58 -7.98 1.75
C TYR A 129 8.49 -8.47 0.30
N ILE A 130 9.63 -8.93 -0.22
CA ILE A 130 9.77 -9.44 -1.58
C ILE A 130 9.22 -10.87 -1.66
N SER A 131 8.62 -11.23 -2.80
CA SER A 131 8.11 -12.58 -3.02
C SER A 131 9.25 -13.55 -3.31
N GLU A 132 9.20 -14.73 -2.69
CA GLU A 132 10.25 -15.75 -2.78
C GLU A 132 9.67 -17.04 -3.38
N PHE A 133 10.54 -17.85 -3.98
CA PHE A 133 10.18 -19.18 -4.45
C PHE A 133 9.86 -20.11 -3.27
N THR A 134 8.82 -20.91 -3.44
CA THR A 134 8.41 -21.92 -2.47
C THR A 134 8.39 -23.31 -3.11
N ASN A 135 8.32 -24.34 -2.26
CA ASN A 135 8.04 -25.69 -2.75
C ASN A 135 6.65 -25.71 -3.41
N PHE A 136 6.53 -26.44 -4.51
CA PHE A 136 5.26 -26.54 -5.23
C PHE A 136 4.12 -26.97 -4.30
N GLY A 137 3.06 -26.17 -4.25
CA GLY A 137 1.89 -26.39 -3.40
C GLY A 137 1.91 -25.66 -2.06
N SER A 138 3.03 -25.04 -1.70
CA SER A 138 3.18 -24.24 -0.46
C SER A 138 3.15 -22.73 -0.69
N GLY A 139 2.89 -22.28 -1.93
CA GLY A 139 2.71 -20.87 -2.25
C GLY A 139 1.42 -20.25 -1.70
N TYR A 140 1.16 -19.00 -2.08
CA TYR A 140 0.06 -18.19 -1.53
C TYR A 140 -1.36 -18.59 -1.93
N ALA A 141 -1.55 -19.41 -2.96
CA ALA A 141 -2.88 -19.79 -3.43
C ALA A 141 -2.91 -21.17 -4.11
N PRO A 142 -4.05 -21.89 -4.08
CA PRO A 142 -4.24 -23.14 -4.83
C PRO A 142 -3.99 -22.99 -6.34
N LEU A 143 -3.82 -24.12 -7.03
CA LEU A 143 -3.74 -24.18 -8.48
C LEU A 143 -4.91 -23.43 -9.15
N LEU A 144 -4.66 -22.75 -10.27
CA LEU A 144 -5.62 -21.91 -11.03
C LEU A 144 -6.03 -20.59 -10.36
N GLN A 145 -5.51 -20.29 -9.17
CA GLN A 145 -5.81 -19.09 -8.40
C GLN A 145 -4.63 -18.12 -8.26
N GLY A 146 -3.56 -18.33 -9.01
CA GLY A 146 -2.46 -17.36 -9.11
C GLY A 146 -2.92 -16.01 -9.66
N LYS A 147 -2.17 -14.96 -9.36
CA LYS A 147 -2.36 -13.61 -9.88
C LYS A 147 -1.37 -13.37 -11.02
N VAL A 148 -1.81 -12.59 -12.01
CA VAL A 148 -0.99 -12.14 -13.14
C VAL A 148 -0.09 -11.01 -12.66
N VAL A 149 1.19 -11.05 -13.01
CA VAL A 149 2.16 -10.00 -12.67
C VAL A 149 2.19 -8.95 -13.78
N ASP A 150 1.84 -7.71 -13.44
CA ASP A 150 1.82 -6.55 -14.33
C ASP A 150 2.93 -5.58 -13.92
N MET A 151 3.59 -4.95 -14.91
CA MET A 151 4.77 -4.13 -14.63
C MET A 151 4.91 -2.87 -15.47
N PHE A 152 4.42 -2.82 -16.70
CA PHE A 152 4.66 -1.69 -17.58
C PHE A 152 3.58 -0.62 -17.41
N TYR A 153 4.00 0.58 -17.01
CA TYR A 153 3.14 1.74 -16.83
C TYR A 153 3.61 2.90 -17.69
N PHE A 154 2.72 3.41 -18.55
CA PHE A 154 3.02 4.49 -19.50
C PHE A 154 2.03 5.66 -19.34
N PRO A 155 2.24 6.56 -18.36
CA PRO A 155 1.42 7.75 -18.19
C PRO A 155 1.75 8.77 -19.30
N LEU A 156 1.31 8.51 -20.52
CA LEU A 156 1.73 9.25 -21.72
C LEU A 156 1.33 10.73 -21.68
N ILE A 157 0.18 11.05 -21.09
CA ILE A 157 -0.28 12.43 -20.89
C ILE A 157 -0.86 12.53 -19.49
N VAL A 158 -0.17 13.26 -18.61
CA VAL A 158 -0.68 13.64 -17.28
C VAL A 158 -1.02 15.13 -17.35
N THR A 159 -2.29 15.46 -17.17
CA THR A 159 -2.78 16.84 -17.15
C THR A 159 -4.00 16.93 -16.25
N THR A 160 -4.53 18.12 -16.02
CA THR A 160 -5.80 18.32 -15.32
C THR A 160 -6.90 18.60 -16.33
N TRP A 161 -8.09 18.04 -16.10
CA TRP A 161 -9.26 18.41 -16.88
C TRP A 161 -9.51 19.92 -16.78
N PRO A 162 -9.73 20.61 -17.91
CA PRO A 162 -10.12 22.02 -17.86
C PRO A 162 -11.38 22.23 -17.02
N GLU A 163 -11.44 23.32 -16.25
CA GLU A 163 -12.56 23.61 -15.33
C GLU A 163 -13.94 23.62 -15.99
N TRP A 164 -14.00 23.89 -17.30
CA TRP A 164 -15.24 23.90 -18.07
C TRP A 164 -15.79 22.50 -18.40
N VAL A 165 -15.05 21.43 -18.12
CA VAL A 165 -15.49 20.05 -18.41
C VAL A 165 -16.54 19.61 -17.38
N PRO A 166 -17.78 19.31 -17.80
CA PRO A 166 -18.82 18.88 -16.88
C PRO A 166 -18.42 17.61 -16.12
N PHE A 167 -18.72 17.57 -14.81
CA PHE A 167 -18.50 16.44 -13.90
C PHE A 167 -17.04 16.04 -13.63
N LYS A 168 -16.06 16.52 -14.40
CA LYS A 168 -14.63 16.16 -14.24
C LYS A 168 -13.68 17.36 -14.21
N GLY A 169 -14.17 18.59 -14.40
CA GLY A 169 -13.33 19.79 -14.41
C GLY A 169 -12.51 19.92 -13.12
N GLY A 170 -11.20 20.15 -13.28
CA GLY A 170 -10.25 20.19 -12.17
C GLY A 170 -9.71 18.83 -11.71
N GLU A 171 -10.27 17.69 -12.15
CA GLU A 171 -9.73 16.37 -11.82
C GLU A 171 -8.45 16.06 -12.61
N GLU A 172 -7.56 15.24 -12.03
CA GLU A 172 -6.38 14.73 -12.72
C GLU A 172 -6.79 13.77 -13.86
N PHE A 173 -6.23 14.00 -15.03
CA PHE A 173 -6.38 13.19 -16.24
C PHE A 173 -5.06 12.53 -16.60
N ILE A 174 -5.06 11.20 -16.62
CA ILE A 174 -3.94 10.39 -17.10
C ILE A 174 -4.41 9.63 -18.33
N PHE A 175 -3.89 10.01 -19.49
CA PHE A 175 -4.07 9.25 -20.73
C PHE A 175 -3.23 7.98 -20.66
N PHE A 176 -3.90 6.83 -20.74
CA PHE A 176 -3.33 5.49 -20.62
C PHE A 176 -2.84 5.17 -19.18
N SER A 177 -3.80 5.04 -18.26
CA SER A 177 -3.56 4.62 -16.88
C SER A 177 -3.32 3.11 -16.62
N PRO A 178 -3.64 2.16 -17.52
CA PRO A 178 -3.44 0.75 -17.20
C PRO A 178 -1.96 0.36 -17.05
N VAL A 179 -1.71 -0.53 -16.09
CA VAL A 179 -0.45 -1.26 -15.98
C VAL A 179 -0.66 -2.62 -16.61
N PHE A 180 0.25 -3.03 -17.49
CA PHE A 180 0.14 -4.27 -18.26
C PHE A 180 1.48 -5.01 -18.29
N ASN A 181 1.51 -6.21 -18.87
CA ASN A 181 2.73 -7.00 -18.97
C ASN A 181 3.15 -7.28 -20.43
N PHE A 182 4.29 -7.96 -20.58
CA PHE A 182 4.82 -8.30 -21.90
C PHE A 182 3.88 -9.21 -22.71
N ALA A 183 3.22 -10.16 -22.05
CA ALA A 183 2.18 -10.99 -22.66
C ALA A 183 1.00 -10.17 -23.22
N ASP A 184 0.50 -9.17 -22.48
CA ASP A 184 -0.58 -8.29 -22.93
C ASP A 184 -0.18 -7.45 -24.16
N ALA A 185 1.05 -6.96 -24.19
CA ALA A 185 1.62 -6.28 -25.35
C ALA A 185 1.65 -7.21 -26.57
N CYS A 186 2.06 -8.47 -26.40
CA CYS A 186 2.08 -9.45 -27.48
C CYS A 186 0.68 -9.74 -28.04
N ILE A 187 -0.33 -9.89 -27.16
CA ILE A 187 -1.72 -10.07 -27.58
C ILE A 187 -2.19 -8.85 -28.37
N SER A 188 -1.99 -7.65 -27.81
CA SER A 188 -2.46 -6.39 -28.40
C SER A 188 -1.86 -6.15 -29.79
N VAL A 189 -0.54 -6.28 -29.91
CA VAL A 189 0.16 -6.13 -31.20
C VAL A 189 -0.27 -7.22 -32.18
N GLY A 190 -0.37 -8.47 -31.75
CA GLY A 190 -0.79 -9.58 -32.59
C GLY A 190 -2.21 -9.38 -33.15
N VAL A 191 -3.15 -8.96 -32.29
CA VAL A 191 -4.54 -8.67 -32.69
C VAL A 191 -4.60 -7.48 -33.64
N VAL A 192 -3.90 -6.38 -33.34
CA VAL A 192 -3.89 -5.17 -34.21
C VAL A 192 -3.33 -5.50 -35.60
N ILE A 193 -2.19 -6.19 -35.68
CA ILE A 193 -1.60 -6.59 -36.97
C ILE A 193 -2.55 -7.55 -37.72
N MET A 194 -3.17 -8.50 -37.00
CA MET A 194 -4.14 -9.43 -37.60
C MET A 194 -5.34 -8.71 -38.21
N LEU A 195 -5.86 -7.68 -37.55
CA LEU A 195 -6.98 -6.87 -38.02
C LEU A 195 -6.62 -5.99 -39.21
N LEU A 196 -5.44 -5.37 -39.20
CA LEU A 196 -5.02 -4.44 -40.26
C LEU A 196 -4.64 -5.17 -41.54
N PHE A 197 -3.93 -6.30 -41.44
CA PHE A 197 -3.27 -6.93 -42.59
C PHE A 197 -3.84 -8.30 -42.97
N PHE A 198 -4.51 -9.00 -42.06
CA PHE A 198 -4.95 -10.39 -42.24
C PHE A 198 -6.47 -10.56 -42.12
N ARG A 199 -7.23 -9.47 -42.33
CA ARG A 199 -8.69 -9.47 -42.23
C ARG A 199 -9.36 -10.46 -43.19
N HIS A 200 -8.79 -10.67 -44.38
CA HIS A 200 -9.30 -11.65 -45.34
C HIS A 200 -8.93 -13.08 -44.93
N ASP A 201 -7.75 -13.28 -44.34
CA ASP A 201 -7.32 -14.60 -43.86
C ASP A 201 -8.14 -15.06 -42.63
N LEU A 202 -8.77 -14.16 -41.88
CA LEU A 202 -9.75 -14.49 -40.83
C LEU A 202 -10.97 -15.25 -41.38
N GLU A 203 -11.27 -15.15 -42.68
CA GLU A 203 -12.35 -15.94 -43.30
C GLU A 203 -12.04 -17.44 -43.29
N SER A 204 -10.77 -17.83 -43.22
CA SER A 204 -10.34 -19.23 -43.11
C SER A 204 -10.82 -19.93 -41.84
N LEU A 205 -11.17 -19.19 -40.77
CA LEU A 205 -11.85 -19.76 -39.60
C LEU A 205 -13.18 -20.40 -40.01
N SER A 206 -13.95 -19.77 -40.91
CA SER A 206 -15.23 -20.33 -41.37
C SER A 206 -15.04 -21.63 -42.18
N GLU A 207 -13.96 -21.71 -42.97
CA GLU A 207 -13.59 -22.91 -43.72
C GLU A 207 -13.13 -24.04 -42.80
N VAL A 208 -12.36 -23.72 -41.75
CA VAL A 208 -11.85 -24.68 -40.77
C VAL A 208 -12.96 -25.32 -39.93
N PHE A 209 -14.07 -24.60 -39.69
CA PHE A 209 -15.18 -25.06 -38.85
C PHE A 209 -16.43 -25.49 -39.64
N HIS A 210 -16.41 -25.48 -40.98
CA HIS A 210 -17.59 -25.77 -41.82
C HIS A 210 -18.84 -24.97 -41.42
N PHE A 211 -18.69 -23.75 -40.89
CA PHE A 211 -19.84 -22.89 -40.60
C PHE A 211 -20.36 -22.25 -41.90
N LYS A 212 -21.69 -22.20 -42.06
CA LYS A 212 -22.35 -21.46 -43.15
C LYS A 212 -21.86 -20.01 -43.09
N LYS A 213 -21.27 -19.50 -44.20
CA LYS A 213 -20.63 -18.16 -44.29
C LYS A 213 -21.36 -17.14 -43.41
N PRO A 214 -20.81 -16.77 -42.25
CA PRO A 214 -21.47 -15.82 -41.37
C PRO A 214 -21.43 -14.44 -42.04
N ASN A 215 -22.48 -13.65 -41.82
CA ASN A 215 -22.57 -12.30 -42.36
C ASN A 215 -21.41 -11.46 -41.80
N ILE A 216 -20.59 -10.87 -42.68
CA ILE A 216 -19.31 -10.20 -42.35
C ILE A 216 -19.52 -9.09 -41.30
N ASP A 217 -20.67 -8.42 -41.34
CA ASP A 217 -21.02 -7.38 -40.37
C ASP A 217 -21.32 -7.93 -38.97
N LYS A 218 -21.88 -9.14 -38.86
CA LYS A 218 -22.08 -9.81 -37.56
C LYS A 218 -20.76 -10.26 -36.94
N LEU A 219 -19.82 -10.76 -37.75
CA LEU A 219 -18.50 -11.17 -37.25
C LEU A 219 -17.66 -9.96 -36.85
N LYS A 220 -17.74 -8.87 -37.63
CA LYS A 220 -17.15 -7.57 -37.29
C LYS A 220 -17.70 -7.07 -35.96
N ASN A 221 -19.01 -7.13 -35.72
CA ASN A 221 -19.62 -6.66 -34.48
C ASN A 221 -19.30 -7.56 -33.27
N ILE A 222 -19.24 -8.89 -33.44
CA ILE A 222 -18.86 -9.83 -32.38
C ILE A 222 -17.38 -9.68 -32.02
N PHE A 223 -16.50 -9.53 -33.01
CA PHE A 223 -15.07 -9.37 -32.79
C PHE A 223 -14.73 -7.97 -32.24
N LEU A 224 -15.41 -6.92 -32.73
CA LEU A 224 -15.33 -5.58 -32.15
C LEU A 224 -15.86 -5.58 -30.70
N LEU A 225 -16.89 -6.38 -30.39
CA LEU A 225 -17.38 -6.59 -29.02
C LEU A 225 -16.35 -7.34 -28.16
N CYS A 226 -15.63 -8.34 -28.70
CA CYS A 226 -14.54 -9.01 -28.00
C CYS A 226 -13.36 -8.07 -27.71
N ILE A 227 -12.98 -7.21 -28.67
CA ILE A 227 -11.97 -6.15 -28.48
C ILE A 227 -12.46 -5.12 -27.48
N LEU A 228 -13.74 -4.72 -27.54
CA LEU A 228 -14.32 -3.81 -26.56
C LEU A 228 -14.27 -4.44 -25.18
N VAL A 229 -14.58 -5.72 -25.05
CA VAL A 229 -14.49 -6.48 -23.79
C VAL A 229 -13.04 -6.57 -23.30
N GLU A 230 -12.05 -6.82 -24.15
CA GLU A 230 -10.62 -6.85 -23.78
C GLU A 230 -10.07 -5.47 -23.38
N PHE A 231 -10.45 -4.39 -24.07
CA PHE A 231 -10.07 -3.02 -23.68
C PHE A 231 -10.80 -2.52 -22.43
N VAL A 232 -12.03 -2.99 -22.21
CA VAL A 232 -12.84 -2.73 -21.01
C VAL A 232 -12.27 -3.52 -19.81
N VAL A 233 -11.66 -4.70 -20.02
CA VAL A 233 -10.99 -5.47 -18.96
C VAL A 233 -9.77 -4.77 -18.32
N SER A 234 -9.25 -3.70 -18.94
CA SER A 234 -8.08 -2.95 -18.46
C SER A 234 -8.40 -1.71 -17.60
N CYS A 235 -9.69 -1.43 -17.32
CA CYS A 235 -10.03 -0.43 -16.31
C CYS A 235 -10.01 -1.05 -14.90
N LYS A 236 -9.06 -0.62 -14.06
CA LYS A 236 -9.14 -0.76 -12.60
C LYS A 236 -10.56 -0.39 -12.16
N PRO A 237 -11.27 -1.18 -11.35
CA PRO A 237 -12.49 -0.69 -10.74
C PRO A 237 -12.10 0.42 -9.75
N GLY A 238 -12.71 1.59 -9.95
CA GLY A 238 -12.98 2.47 -8.82
C GLY A 238 -13.91 1.77 -7.85
N VAL A 239 -13.90 2.24 -6.60
CA VAL A 239 -14.81 1.80 -5.56
C VAL A 239 -16.26 1.86 -6.08
N PRO A 240 -17.11 0.84 -5.87
CA PRO A 240 -18.49 0.85 -6.36
C PRO A 240 -19.18 2.18 -6.02
N SER A 241 -19.89 2.78 -6.97
CA SER A 241 -20.46 4.13 -6.82
C SER A 241 -21.37 4.33 -5.61
N LYS A 242 -21.91 3.24 -5.05
CA LYS A 242 -22.68 3.23 -3.79
C LYS A 242 -21.85 3.55 -2.54
N TYR A 243 -20.53 3.46 -2.61
CA TYR A 243 -19.62 3.78 -1.53
C TYR A 243 -18.85 5.06 -1.86
N ILE A 244 -18.45 5.78 -0.80
CA ILE A 244 -17.63 6.99 -0.89
C ILE A 244 -16.33 6.65 -1.61
N GLN A 245 -16.02 7.42 -2.66
CA GLN A 245 -14.82 7.21 -3.48
C GLN A 245 -13.53 7.51 -2.70
N PRO A 246 -12.38 6.92 -3.05
CA PRO A 246 -11.16 6.98 -2.23
C PRO A 246 -10.68 8.40 -1.92
N GLY A 247 -10.65 9.30 -2.91
CA GLY A 247 -10.25 10.68 -2.69
C GLY A 247 -11.21 11.42 -1.74
N LYS A 248 -12.52 11.29 -1.95
CA LYS A 248 -13.52 11.87 -1.04
C LYS A 248 -13.44 11.26 0.36
N MET A 249 -13.12 9.97 0.48
CA MET A 249 -12.93 9.30 1.78
C MET A 249 -11.70 9.84 2.51
N GLU A 250 -10.60 10.11 1.80
CA GLU A 250 -9.40 10.75 2.36
C GLU A 250 -9.73 12.12 2.97
N ASP A 251 -10.43 12.98 2.23
CA ASP A 251 -10.85 14.31 2.70
C ASP A 251 -11.78 14.23 3.91
N ILE A 252 -12.76 13.33 3.88
CA ILE A 252 -13.67 13.12 5.01
C ILE A 252 -12.91 12.65 6.24
N LEU A 253 -12.00 11.68 6.09
CA LEU A 253 -11.22 11.16 7.20
C LEU A 253 -10.31 12.23 7.79
N TYR A 254 -9.69 13.07 6.97
CA TYR A 254 -8.90 14.21 7.42
C TYR A 254 -9.69 15.11 8.38
N ASP A 255 -10.81 15.66 7.93
CA ASP A 255 -11.63 16.53 8.76
C ASP A 255 -12.24 15.80 9.96
N TYR A 256 -12.55 14.51 9.80
CA TYR A 256 -13.06 13.68 10.88
C TYR A 256 -12.02 13.53 12.01
N HIS A 257 -10.75 13.33 11.68
CA HIS A 257 -9.66 13.24 12.66
C HIS A 257 -9.36 14.58 13.32
N ILE A 258 -9.41 15.70 12.57
CA ILE A 258 -9.30 17.04 13.15
C ILE A 258 -10.44 17.31 14.14
N ALA A 259 -11.69 16.99 13.76
CA ALA A 259 -12.85 17.11 14.62
C ALA A 259 -12.71 16.28 15.91
N ASP A 260 -12.15 15.06 15.82
CA ASP A 260 -11.90 14.18 16.97
C ASP A 260 -10.80 14.75 17.88
N GLY A 261 -9.77 15.38 17.32
CA GLY A 261 -8.73 16.09 18.06
C GLY A 261 -9.25 17.33 18.79
N MET A 262 -10.10 18.14 18.15
CA MET A 262 -10.72 19.33 18.75
C MET A 262 -11.59 18.97 19.96
N ALA A 263 -12.27 17.83 19.92
CA ALA A 263 -13.11 17.35 21.01
C ALA A 263 -12.33 16.85 22.25
N GLN A 264 -10.99 16.73 22.15
CA GLN A 264 -10.13 16.31 23.26
C GLN A 264 -9.50 17.49 23.99
N LEU A 265 -9.79 18.73 23.58
CA LEU A 265 -9.35 19.93 24.30
C LEU A 265 -10.05 20.01 25.68
N PRO A 266 -9.38 20.52 26.73
CA PRO A 266 -9.88 20.49 28.11
C PRO A 266 -11.25 21.12 28.34
N ASP A 267 -11.67 22.05 27.46
CA ASP A 267 -12.94 22.78 27.54
C ASP A 267 -14.05 22.17 26.66
N ALA A 268 -13.82 21.03 26.01
CA ALA A 268 -14.78 20.42 25.09
C ALA A 268 -15.78 19.50 25.81
N ASP A 269 -17.07 19.77 25.66
CA ASP A 269 -18.16 18.94 26.18
C ASP A 269 -18.33 17.67 25.32
N THR A 270 -18.73 16.56 25.95
CA THR A 270 -19.07 15.29 25.30
C THR A 270 -20.12 15.44 24.19
N THR A 271 -21.02 16.43 24.31
CA THR A 271 -22.01 16.78 23.29
C THR A 271 -21.36 17.39 22.04
N SER A 272 -20.23 18.07 22.18
CA SER A 272 -19.50 18.74 21.09
C SER A 272 -18.89 17.76 20.09
N LEU A 273 -18.44 16.57 20.52
CA LEU A 273 -17.86 15.56 19.63
C LEU A 273 -18.87 15.07 18.58
N MET A 274 -20.11 14.79 19.00
CA MET A 274 -21.15 14.37 18.06
C MET A 274 -21.51 15.50 17.10
N SER A 275 -21.56 16.74 17.58
CA SER A 275 -21.79 17.92 16.75
C SER A 275 -20.69 18.14 15.72
N TYR A 276 -19.41 17.99 16.10
CA TYR A 276 -18.29 18.15 15.16
C TYR A 276 -18.28 17.06 14.09
N ARG A 277 -18.46 15.79 14.47
CA ARG A 277 -18.55 14.69 13.50
C ARG A 277 -19.75 14.89 12.55
N GLN A 278 -20.87 15.37 13.07
CA GLN A 278 -22.05 15.65 12.25
C GLN A 278 -21.85 16.85 11.32
N ALA A 279 -21.10 17.86 11.74
CA ALA A 279 -20.70 18.98 10.89
C ALA A 279 -19.77 18.53 9.75
N VAL A 280 -18.85 17.59 10.00
CA VAL A 280 -18.02 16.98 8.95
C VAL A 280 -18.89 16.26 7.92
N PHE A 281 -19.85 15.44 8.36
CA PHE A 281 -20.76 14.76 7.45
C PHE A 281 -21.60 15.73 6.61
N HIS A 282 -22.08 16.81 7.22
CA HIS A 282 -22.80 17.86 6.50
C HIS A 282 -21.90 18.62 5.51
N LYS A 283 -20.62 18.86 5.83
CA LYS A 283 -19.65 19.52 4.93
C LYS A 283 -19.46 18.75 3.62
N TYR A 284 -19.54 17.41 3.67
CA TYR A 284 -19.32 16.55 2.52
C TYR A 284 -20.59 15.98 1.90
N ASP A 285 -21.77 16.47 2.30
CA ASP A 285 -23.08 16.01 1.83
C ASP A 285 -23.26 14.48 1.95
N ILE A 286 -22.87 13.90 3.10
CA ILE A 286 -23.01 12.47 3.38
C ILE A 286 -23.76 12.24 4.68
N THR A 287 -24.43 11.11 4.80
CA THR A 287 -24.98 10.67 6.09
C THR A 287 -23.97 9.83 6.86
N LYS A 288 -24.16 9.71 8.17
CA LYS A 288 -23.40 8.75 8.99
C LYS A 288 -23.51 7.32 8.43
N ALA A 289 -24.68 6.93 7.93
CA ALA A 289 -24.89 5.59 7.36
C ALA A 289 -24.09 5.37 6.06
N ASP A 290 -23.93 6.39 5.23
CA ASP A 290 -23.12 6.32 4.00
C ASP A 290 -21.63 6.17 4.34
N PHE A 291 -21.16 6.91 5.36
CA PHE A 291 -19.81 6.77 5.88
C PHE A 291 -19.56 5.38 6.46
N ASP A 292 -20.44 4.93 7.36
CA ASP A 292 -20.32 3.63 8.05
C ASP A 292 -20.33 2.47 7.03
N SER A 293 -21.24 2.51 6.04
CA SER A 293 -21.34 1.47 5.01
C SER A 293 -20.13 1.44 4.06
N SER A 294 -19.57 2.62 3.73
CA SER A 294 -18.35 2.73 2.94
C SER A 294 -17.13 2.24 3.71
N MET A 295 -17.03 2.56 5.00
CA MET A 295 -15.94 2.10 5.87
C MET A 295 -15.93 0.57 5.97
N VAL A 296 -17.09 -0.07 6.13
CA VAL A 296 -17.21 -1.54 6.12
C VAL A 296 -16.71 -2.15 4.80
N TYR A 297 -16.94 -1.47 3.68
CA TYR A 297 -16.39 -1.90 2.39
C TYR A 297 -14.86 -1.80 2.37
N TYR A 298 -14.29 -0.66 2.76
CA TYR A 298 -12.83 -0.48 2.78
C TYR A 298 -12.11 -1.40 3.76
N MET A 299 -12.74 -1.78 4.88
CA MET A 299 -12.14 -2.78 5.80
C MET A 299 -12.02 -4.17 5.18
N ARG A 300 -12.90 -4.53 4.24
CA ARG A 300 -12.79 -5.79 3.49
C ARG A 300 -11.80 -5.69 2.32
N HIS A 301 -11.33 -4.48 2.02
CA HIS A 301 -10.37 -4.14 0.99
C HIS A 301 -9.23 -3.33 1.64
N ALA A 302 -8.55 -3.98 2.59
CA ALA A 302 -7.59 -3.34 3.50
C ALA A 302 -6.43 -2.63 2.77
N ASP A 303 -6.11 -3.07 1.55
CA ASP A 303 -5.18 -2.44 0.62
C ASP A 303 -5.62 -1.03 0.20
N LEU A 304 -6.91 -0.85 -0.13
CA LEU A 304 -7.48 0.46 -0.46
C LEU A 304 -7.51 1.37 0.77
N LEU A 305 -7.85 0.82 1.94
CA LEU A 305 -7.89 1.57 3.19
C LEU A 305 -6.49 2.04 3.60
N HIS A 306 -5.49 1.16 3.49
CA HIS A 306 -4.10 1.47 3.77
C HIS A 306 -3.59 2.61 2.87
N ALA A 307 -3.87 2.56 1.57
CA ALA A 307 -3.49 3.60 0.63
C ALA A 307 -4.11 4.97 0.97
N ILE A 308 -5.37 5.00 1.43
CA ILE A 308 -6.04 6.23 1.89
C ILE A 308 -5.33 6.78 3.14
N TYR A 309 -5.03 5.93 4.13
CA TYR A 309 -4.40 6.37 5.37
C TYR A 309 -2.93 6.77 5.21
N GLN A 310 -2.20 6.18 4.25
CA GLN A 310 -0.83 6.58 3.92
C GLN A 310 -0.82 8.04 3.41
N LYS A 311 -1.68 8.35 2.43
CA LYS A 311 -1.84 9.72 1.92
C LYS A 311 -2.30 10.69 3.01
N LEU A 312 -3.26 10.27 3.82
CA LEU A 312 -3.77 11.05 4.94
C LEU A 312 -2.65 11.41 5.94
N SER A 313 -1.78 10.45 6.27
CA SER A 313 -0.63 10.66 7.17
C SER A 313 0.36 11.66 6.57
N ASP A 314 0.69 11.53 5.29
CA ASP A 314 1.59 12.44 4.59
C ASP A 314 1.01 13.87 4.59
N ARG A 315 -0.29 14.00 4.30
CA ARG A 315 -1.02 15.28 4.34
C ARG A 315 -1.03 15.91 5.73
N MET A 316 -1.39 15.17 6.77
CA MET A 316 -1.40 15.67 8.15
C MET A 316 0.00 16.14 8.59
N SER A 317 1.04 15.39 8.21
CA SER A 317 2.43 15.74 8.52
C SER A 317 2.87 17.03 7.82
N LEU A 318 2.49 17.19 6.55
CA LEU A 318 2.79 18.39 5.76
C LEU A 318 2.05 19.64 6.29
N GLU A 319 0.75 19.52 6.59
CA GLU A 319 -0.04 20.64 7.12
C GLU A 319 0.42 21.06 8.52
N ALA A 320 0.77 20.08 9.39
CA ALA A 320 1.37 20.38 10.69
C ALA A 320 2.68 21.16 10.55
N ALA A 321 3.58 20.73 9.65
CA ALA A 321 4.83 21.43 9.37
C ALA A 321 4.58 22.86 8.83
N GLY A 322 3.58 23.03 7.96
CA GLY A 322 3.21 24.33 7.39
C GLY A 322 2.60 25.32 8.40
N LEU A 323 1.89 24.83 9.41
CA LEU A 323 1.30 25.63 10.49
C LEU A 323 2.31 26.03 11.57
N GLY A 324 3.61 25.80 11.33
CA GLY A 324 4.65 26.13 12.29
C GLY A 324 4.64 25.24 13.52
N ALA A 325 3.98 24.06 13.45
CA ALA A 325 4.26 23.00 14.40
C ALA A 325 5.72 22.62 14.18
N THR A 326 6.58 23.26 14.96
CA THR A 326 7.94 22.79 15.14
C THR A 326 7.74 21.41 15.72
N SER A 327 8.06 20.39 14.96
CA SER A 327 8.10 19.03 15.44
C SER A 327 9.14 18.98 16.55
N THR A 328 8.70 19.26 17.77
CA THR A 328 9.54 19.24 18.96
C THR A 328 10.15 17.85 19.21
N ASN A 329 9.74 16.83 18.43
CA ASN A 329 10.27 15.47 18.47
C ASN A 329 10.73 14.88 17.12
N SER A 330 10.69 15.57 15.97
CA SER A 330 11.27 15.03 14.73
C SER A 330 12.65 15.62 14.46
N ILE A 331 13.59 15.36 15.38
CA ILE A 331 15.00 15.54 15.04
C ILE A 331 15.29 14.57 13.89
N ILE A 332 15.73 15.08 12.74
CA ILE A 332 16.40 14.29 11.71
C ILE A 332 17.70 13.80 12.34
N LEU A 333 17.61 12.69 13.06
CA LEU A 333 18.73 12.08 13.76
C LEU A 333 19.55 11.29 12.74
N THR A 334 20.65 11.87 12.29
CA THR A 334 21.67 11.19 11.50
C THR A 334 22.17 9.93 12.24
N SER A 335 22.36 8.83 11.51
CA SER A 335 22.80 7.52 12.04
C SER A 335 24.15 7.52 12.79
N THR A 336 24.89 8.63 12.74
CA THR A 336 26.24 8.79 13.29
C THR A 336 26.33 9.75 14.48
N GLY A 337 25.21 10.26 15.00
CA GLY A 337 25.18 11.17 16.17
C GLY A 337 25.09 10.46 17.52
N ASP A 338 25.39 11.21 18.59
CA ASP A 338 25.18 10.80 20.00
C ASP A 338 23.73 10.36 20.29
N THR A 339 22.80 10.82 19.45
CA THR A 339 21.41 10.40 19.40
C THR A 339 21.10 9.95 17.98
N ALA A 340 20.49 8.78 17.80
CA ALA A 340 20.13 8.23 16.48
C ALA A 340 18.74 7.58 16.51
N ASN A 341 17.92 7.77 15.46
CA ASN A 341 16.73 6.96 15.27
C ASN A 341 17.14 5.63 14.64
N VAL A 342 16.95 4.54 15.37
CA VAL A 342 17.31 3.16 15.02
C VAL A 342 16.09 2.31 14.67
N TRP A 343 14.89 2.92 14.56
CA TRP A 343 13.70 2.20 14.09
C TRP A 343 13.80 1.89 12.60
N ASN A 344 13.73 0.61 12.26
CA ASN A 344 13.71 0.11 10.88
C ASN A 344 12.41 -0.65 10.54
N GLY A 345 11.42 -0.63 11.42
CA GLY A 345 10.07 -1.16 11.18
C GLY A 345 9.14 -0.14 10.54
N ASP A 346 7.85 -0.49 10.47
CA ASP A 346 6.82 0.40 9.93
C ASP A 346 6.67 1.64 10.82
N ARG A 347 6.63 2.83 10.23
CA ARG A 347 6.41 4.08 10.98
C ARG A 347 4.95 4.32 11.32
N SER A 348 4.05 3.55 10.71
CA SER A 348 2.62 3.60 10.97
C SER A 348 1.99 2.21 10.83
N ILE A 349 1.16 1.81 11.78
CA ILE A 349 0.46 0.54 11.83
C ILE A 349 -1.00 0.73 12.20
N VAL A 350 -1.85 -0.18 11.77
CA VAL A 350 -3.29 -0.21 12.12
C VAL A 350 -3.60 -1.54 12.78
N LEU A 351 -4.14 -1.48 13.99
CA LEU A 351 -4.59 -2.63 14.75
C LEU A 351 -6.12 -2.64 14.84
N SER A 352 -6.70 -3.81 14.64
CA SER A 352 -8.13 -4.07 14.86
C SER A 352 -8.33 -4.96 16.08
N THR A 353 -9.53 -5.07 16.63
CA THR A 353 -9.79 -6.04 17.72
C THR A 353 -9.84 -7.50 17.23
N ILE A 354 -9.75 -7.75 15.93
CA ILE A 354 -9.83 -9.07 15.29
C ILE A 354 -8.42 -9.67 15.14
N LYS A 355 -8.25 -10.93 15.56
CA LYS A 355 -6.99 -11.67 15.39
C LYS A 355 -6.81 -12.12 13.93
N PRO A 356 -5.58 -12.11 13.37
CA PRO A 356 -4.31 -11.73 14.01
C PRO A 356 -3.99 -10.23 13.93
N SER A 357 -4.81 -9.43 13.25
CA SER A 357 -4.59 -8.00 13.00
C SER A 357 -4.71 -7.11 14.24
N ASN A 358 -4.74 -7.69 15.43
CA ASN A 358 -4.78 -6.98 16.70
C ASN A 358 -3.41 -6.82 17.34
N LEU A 359 -2.38 -7.45 16.78
CA LEU A 359 -1.03 -7.49 17.32
C LEU A 359 0.01 -7.11 16.25
N TYR A 360 0.94 -6.26 16.61
CA TYR A 360 2.15 -5.97 15.83
C TYR A 360 3.37 -6.20 16.70
N ASN A 361 4.29 -7.08 16.26
CA ASN A 361 5.50 -7.41 16.99
C ASN A 361 6.72 -6.80 16.29
N PHE A 362 7.71 -6.37 17.06
CA PHE A 362 9.00 -5.91 16.54
C PHE A 362 10.16 -6.54 17.30
N LYS A 363 11.29 -6.72 16.61
CA LYS A 363 12.52 -7.28 17.17
C LYS A 363 13.72 -6.75 16.38
N PHE A 364 14.68 -6.17 17.09
CA PHE A 364 15.91 -5.61 16.54
C PHE A 364 17.11 -6.18 17.31
N GLU A 365 18.07 -6.70 16.57
CA GLU A 365 19.36 -7.11 17.11
C GLU A 365 20.33 -5.93 17.10
N THR A 366 21.15 -5.82 18.14
CA THR A 366 22.14 -4.73 18.23
C THR A 366 23.37 -5.00 17.37
N ASP A 367 23.89 -3.95 16.75
CA ASP A 367 25.13 -3.96 15.98
C ASP A 367 26.28 -3.25 16.74
N THR A 368 27.37 -2.94 16.04
CA THR A 368 28.52 -2.22 16.62
C THR A 368 28.23 -0.77 17.01
N ALA A 369 27.07 -0.22 16.65
CA ALA A 369 26.72 1.16 16.96
C ALA A 369 26.13 1.32 18.38
N TYR A 370 25.85 0.23 19.11
CA TYR A 370 25.34 0.28 20.48
C TYR A 370 26.47 0.21 21.51
N HIS A 371 26.44 1.12 22.49
CA HIS A 371 27.43 1.20 23.55
C HIS A 371 26.85 0.84 24.92
N ALA A 372 27.73 0.41 25.81
CA ALA A 372 27.38 0.18 27.21
C ALA A 372 27.04 1.51 27.88
N GLY A 373 25.86 1.60 28.49
CA GLY A 373 25.30 2.84 29.04
C GLY A 373 24.26 3.53 28.16
N ASP A 374 23.94 2.97 27.00
CA ASP A 374 22.94 3.57 26.10
C ASP A 374 21.54 3.58 26.71
N ARG A 375 20.77 4.60 26.32
CA ARG A 375 19.34 4.71 26.59
C ARG A 375 18.56 4.52 25.31
N ILE A 376 17.51 3.72 25.38
CA ILE A 376 16.57 3.46 24.31
C ILE A 376 15.24 4.12 24.65
N MET A 377 14.65 4.81 23.68
CA MET A 377 13.38 5.49 23.83
C MET A 377 12.47 5.19 22.63
N LEU A 378 11.31 4.60 22.89
CA LEU A 378 10.28 4.35 21.87
C LEU A 378 9.22 5.45 21.96
N ASN A 379 9.08 6.21 20.89
CA ASN A 379 8.08 7.26 20.72
C ASN A 379 7.08 6.85 19.63
N PHE A 380 5.81 7.17 19.83
CA PHE A 380 4.76 6.94 18.83
C PHE A 380 3.53 7.80 19.14
N ASP A 381 2.72 8.04 18.12
CA ASP A 381 1.41 8.66 18.25
C ASP A 381 0.34 7.58 18.13
N ALA A 382 -0.67 7.61 19.00
CA ALA A 382 -1.82 6.73 18.87
C ALA A 382 -3.08 7.52 18.50
N GLN A 383 -3.93 6.93 17.67
CA GLN A 383 -5.27 7.43 17.38
C GLN A 383 -6.26 6.28 17.37
N PHE A 384 -7.49 6.55 17.81
CA PHE A 384 -8.54 5.55 17.87
C PHE A 384 -9.70 5.90 16.96
N LEU A 385 -10.15 4.94 16.15
CA LEU A 385 -11.44 4.99 15.49
C LEU A 385 -12.38 4.01 16.19
N PHE A 386 -12.98 4.49 17.27
CA PHE A 386 -13.90 3.74 18.12
C PHE A 386 -15.30 4.35 18.03
N GLN A 387 -16.28 3.55 17.63
CA GLN A 387 -17.69 3.96 17.66
C GLN A 387 -18.30 3.87 19.06
N ASP A 388 -17.84 2.91 19.87
CA ASP A 388 -18.25 2.69 21.27
C ASP A 388 -17.19 1.90 22.05
N GLY A 389 -17.37 1.75 23.36
CA GLY A 389 -16.53 0.90 24.23
C GLY A 389 -15.24 1.56 24.75
N MET A 390 -14.56 0.84 25.65
CA MET A 390 -13.29 1.30 26.24
C MET A 390 -12.13 1.04 25.29
N ARG A 391 -11.28 2.04 25.09
CA ARG A 391 -10.02 1.97 24.35
C ARG A 391 -8.98 1.27 25.22
N ASP A 392 -8.51 0.11 24.78
CA ASP A 392 -7.54 -0.71 25.52
C ASP A 392 -6.42 -1.17 24.58
N GLY A 393 -5.56 -0.23 24.21
CA GLY A 393 -4.30 -0.53 23.56
C GLY A 393 -3.20 -0.78 24.58
N LEU A 394 -2.20 -1.56 24.20
CA LEU A 394 -1.01 -1.86 25.00
C LEU A 394 0.22 -1.77 24.11
N GLY A 395 1.17 -0.92 24.46
CA GLY A 395 2.52 -0.93 23.91
C GLY A 395 3.48 -1.56 24.92
N VAL A 396 4.33 -2.48 24.48
CA VAL A 396 5.35 -3.13 25.31
C VAL A 396 6.70 -3.02 24.61
N MET A 397 7.73 -2.62 25.35
CA MET A 397 9.12 -2.60 24.94
C MET A 397 9.96 -3.43 25.93
N VAL A 398 10.81 -4.28 25.39
CA VAL A 398 11.69 -5.20 26.10
C VAL A 398 13.11 -4.98 25.60
N VAL A 399 14.06 -4.85 26.52
CA VAL A 399 15.49 -4.73 26.23
C VAL A 399 16.20 -5.86 26.93
N GLU A 400 16.89 -6.70 26.14
CA GLU A 400 17.78 -7.74 26.62
C GLU A 400 19.21 -7.21 26.63
N PHE A 401 19.92 -7.39 27.74
CA PHE A 401 21.31 -6.99 27.91
C PHE A 401 22.28 -8.14 27.59
N LYS A 402 23.57 -7.83 27.38
CA LYS A 402 24.59 -8.84 27.01
C LYS A 402 24.86 -9.90 28.08
N ASN A 403 24.44 -9.68 29.32
CA ASN A 403 24.48 -10.66 30.40
C ASN A 403 23.17 -11.46 30.54
N ASP A 404 22.32 -11.42 29.52
CA ASP A 404 21.00 -12.08 29.44
C ASP A 404 19.95 -11.59 30.47
N SER A 405 20.23 -10.49 31.17
CA SER A 405 19.19 -9.81 31.95
C SER A 405 18.24 -9.04 31.03
N VAL A 406 16.98 -8.87 31.46
CA VAL A 406 15.93 -8.23 30.65
C VAL A 406 15.30 -7.09 31.44
N ALA A 407 15.07 -5.96 30.77
CA ALA A 407 14.25 -4.86 31.25
C ALA A 407 13.01 -4.70 30.36
N THR A 408 11.87 -4.39 30.98
CA THR A 408 10.59 -4.24 30.27
C THR A 408 9.92 -2.94 30.68
N GLN A 409 9.32 -2.27 29.71
CA GLN A 409 8.42 -1.14 29.90
C GLN A 409 7.14 -1.37 29.11
N ASN A 410 6.02 -0.88 29.65
CA ASN A 410 4.73 -0.98 28.99
C ASN A 410 3.89 0.26 29.25
N VAL A 411 3.04 0.60 28.27
CA VAL A 411 2.11 1.72 28.34
C VAL A 411 0.74 1.28 27.90
N HIS A 412 -0.28 1.63 28.70
CA HIS A 412 -1.67 1.50 28.29
C HIS A 412 -2.04 2.69 27.41
N VAL A 413 -2.47 2.38 26.20
CA VAL A 413 -2.86 3.34 25.17
C VAL A 413 -4.37 3.40 25.19
N SER A 414 -4.92 4.44 25.83
CA SER A 414 -6.37 4.63 25.99
C SER A 414 -6.88 5.96 25.43
N SER A 415 -5.98 6.86 25.03
CA SER A 415 -6.29 8.16 24.43
C SER A 415 -5.56 8.34 23.10
N SER A 416 -6.08 9.24 22.25
CA SER A 416 -5.40 9.60 21.01
C SER A 416 -4.32 10.65 21.33
N SER A 417 -3.11 10.22 21.65
CA SER A 417 -2.04 11.07 22.16
C SER A 417 -0.66 10.61 21.67
N HIS A 418 0.36 11.46 21.87
CA HIS A 418 1.75 11.05 21.82
C HIS A 418 2.11 10.21 23.06
N TYR A 419 2.91 9.17 22.86
CA TYR A 419 3.41 8.27 23.89
C TYR A 419 4.93 8.11 23.77
N SER A 420 5.60 8.02 24.92
CA SER A 420 7.04 7.81 25.01
C SER A 420 7.36 6.82 26.12
N MET A 421 8.20 5.83 25.84
CA MET A 421 8.71 4.85 26.80
C MET A 421 10.22 4.80 26.71
N SER A 422 10.94 4.71 27.84
CA SER A 422 12.41 4.62 27.83
C SER A 422 12.96 3.57 28.78
N ILE A 423 14.05 2.93 28.37
CA ILE A 423 14.84 1.98 29.15
C ILE A 423 16.32 2.39 29.04
N SER A 424 17.02 2.44 30.17
CA SER A 424 18.44 2.82 30.24
C SER A 424 19.30 1.65 30.69
N ASP A 425 20.48 1.48 30.07
CA ASP A 425 21.52 0.55 30.53
C ASP A 425 22.37 1.16 31.66
N ASP A 426 21.76 1.45 32.81
CA ASP A 426 22.43 2.17 33.91
C ASP A 426 23.67 1.44 34.44
N ARG A 427 23.71 0.11 34.31
CA ARG A 427 24.82 -0.75 34.74
C ARG A 427 25.90 -0.94 33.68
N ARG A 428 25.76 -0.32 32.50
CA ARG A 428 26.69 -0.43 31.38
C ARG A 428 26.97 -1.89 30.98
N LEU A 429 25.93 -2.71 30.95
CA LEU A 429 25.97 -4.12 30.58
C LEU A 429 26.13 -4.29 29.07
N GLY A 430 25.70 -3.29 28.29
CA GLY A 430 25.55 -3.35 26.85
C GLY A 430 24.21 -3.97 26.47
N ILE A 431 23.54 -3.37 25.50
CA ILE A 431 22.29 -3.87 24.96
C ILE A 431 22.61 -4.97 23.94
N LYS A 432 21.85 -6.07 23.99
CA LYS A 432 21.96 -7.22 23.09
C LYS A 432 20.83 -7.21 22.06
N GLN A 433 19.60 -6.95 22.50
CA GLN A 433 18.40 -7.00 21.66
C GLN A 433 17.33 -6.08 22.20
N ILE A 434 16.52 -5.50 21.30
CA ILE A 434 15.34 -4.72 21.63
C ILE A 434 14.15 -5.38 20.95
N SER A 435 13.09 -5.69 21.67
CA SER A 435 11.89 -6.31 21.12
C SER A 435 10.64 -5.78 21.80
N GLY A 436 9.47 -6.07 21.25
CA GLY A 436 8.24 -5.61 21.84
C GLY A 436 7.04 -5.82 20.94
N PHE A 437 5.92 -5.28 21.35
CA PHE A 437 4.70 -5.35 20.57
C PHE A 437 3.73 -4.23 20.89
N PHE A 438 2.86 -3.95 19.93
CA PHE A 438 1.64 -3.18 20.11
C PHE A 438 0.44 -4.10 19.98
N LEU A 439 -0.50 -4.00 20.90
CA LEU A 439 -1.69 -4.84 20.98
C LEU A 439 -2.92 -3.96 21.13
N LEU A 440 -3.96 -4.24 20.37
CA LEU A 440 -5.29 -3.74 20.65
C LEU A 440 -6.13 -4.85 21.27
N ASN A 441 -6.51 -4.68 22.54
CA ASN A 441 -7.39 -5.62 23.19
C ASN A 441 -8.83 -5.41 22.72
N GLY A 442 -9.42 -6.48 22.19
CA GLY A 442 -10.87 -6.61 22.14
C GLY A 442 -11.34 -7.15 23.48
N ASN A 443 -12.00 -6.33 24.31
CA ASN A 443 -12.61 -6.79 25.55
C ASN A 443 -13.59 -7.94 25.25
N VAL A 444 -13.23 -9.18 25.60
CA VAL A 444 -14.08 -10.38 25.45
C VAL A 444 -15.04 -10.45 26.65
N GLY A 445 -15.87 -9.42 26.80
CA GLY A 445 -17.03 -9.44 27.69
C GLY A 445 -18.25 -9.84 26.89
N VAL A 446 -19.03 -10.80 27.40
CA VAL A 446 -20.15 -11.51 26.75
C VAL A 446 -21.30 -10.61 26.22
N SER A 447 -21.22 -9.29 26.36
CA SER A 447 -22.28 -8.33 25.99
C SER A 447 -21.79 -7.07 25.27
N GLN A 448 -20.80 -7.17 24.36
CA GLN A 448 -20.52 -6.06 23.42
C GLN A 448 -20.80 -6.45 21.97
N ASN A 449 -21.42 -5.53 21.24
CA ASN A 449 -21.72 -5.67 19.81
C ASN A 449 -20.43 -5.91 19.03
N GLN A 450 -20.32 -7.08 18.38
CA GLN A 450 -19.19 -7.41 17.49
C GLN A 450 -19.19 -6.59 16.18
N SER A 451 -20.22 -5.76 15.97
CA SER A 451 -20.47 -5.00 14.75
C SER A 451 -19.95 -3.56 14.78
N THR A 452 -19.45 -3.06 15.91
CA THR A 452 -18.96 -1.68 16.02
C THR A 452 -17.46 -1.56 15.73
N LEU A 453 -17.12 -0.57 14.91
CA LEU A 453 -15.75 -0.32 14.45
C LEU A 453 -14.83 0.07 15.61
N LYS A 454 -13.75 -0.68 15.81
CA LYS A 454 -12.73 -0.47 16.84
C LYS A 454 -11.33 -0.69 16.25
N LEU A 455 -10.71 0.41 15.82
CA LEU A 455 -9.35 0.42 15.30
C LEU A 455 -8.46 1.31 16.15
N MET A 456 -7.19 0.92 16.28
CA MET A 456 -6.13 1.73 16.84
C MET A 456 -5.07 1.92 15.77
N PHE A 457 -4.80 3.17 15.44
CA PHE A 457 -3.72 3.58 14.56
C PHE A 457 -2.55 3.97 15.45
N ILE A 458 -1.36 3.50 15.12
CA ILE A 458 -0.13 3.94 15.73
C ILE A 458 0.74 4.51 14.62
N GLN A 459 1.22 5.73 14.79
CA GLN A 459 1.91 6.50 13.76
C GLN A 459 3.19 7.13 14.33
N ASN A 460 4.03 7.66 13.45
CA ASN A 460 5.31 8.29 13.79
C ASN A 460 6.16 7.46 14.76
N ILE A 461 6.20 6.13 14.56
CA ILE A 461 6.98 5.25 15.43
C ILE A 461 8.46 5.54 15.24
N GLN A 462 9.14 5.83 16.34
CA GLN A 462 10.56 6.13 16.39
C GLN A 462 11.19 5.43 17.58
N LEU A 463 12.36 4.84 17.35
CA LEU A 463 13.17 4.21 18.39
C LEU A 463 14.47 4.95 18.45
N ILE A 464 14.65 5.76 19.48
CA ILE A 464 15.77 6.67 19.62
C ILE A 464 16.78 6.04 20.57
N ARG A 465 17.99 5.82 20.08
CA ARG A 465 19.17 5.47 20.87
C ARG A 465 19.89 6.75 21.28
N MET A 466 20.23 6.90 22.55
CA MET A 466 21.04 7.98 23.10
C MET A 466 22.25 7.42 23.82
N HIS A 467 23.45 7.92 23.50
CA HIS A 467 24.68 7.58 24.20
C HIS A 467 24.76 8.35 25.54
N ALA A 468 25.05 7.65 26.63
CA ALA A 468 25.31 8.29 27.91
C ALA A 468 26.62 9.09 27.84
N LYS A 469 26.54 10.41 28.03
CA LYS A 469 27.71 11.27 28.19
C LYS A 469 28.46 10.84 29.45
N ARG A 470 29.78 10.60 29.35
CA ARG A 470 30.63 10.40 30.55
C ARG A 470 30.53 11.66 31.41
N GLU A 471 30.08 11.52 32.65
CA GLU A 471 30.26 12.56 33.66
C GLU A 471 31.76 12.86 33.78
N SER A 472 32.15 14.08 33.42
CA SER A 472 33.45 14.62 33.80
C SER A 472 33.46 14.77 35.31
N LYS A 473 34.47 14.20 35.98
CA LYS A 473 34.74 14.40 37.42
C LYS A 473 34.56 15.87 37.81
N PRO A 474 34.05 16.20 39.00
CA PRO A 474 33.88 17.59 39.41
C PRO A 474 35.25 18.27 39.40
N GLN A 475 35.44 19.27 38.54
CA GLN A 475 36.54 20.21 38.69
C GLN A 475 36.28 21.02 39.96
N SER A 476 37.16 20.88 40.94
CA SER A 476 37.25 21.77 42.09
C SER A 476 37.57 23.17 41.59
N SER A 477 36.54 24.00 41.39
CA SER A 477 36.69 25.45 41.24
C SER A 477 36.67 26.06 42.64
N SER A 478 37.87 26.37 43.12
CA SER A 478 38.10 27.25 44.27
C SER A 478 37.49 28.62 43.98
N VAL A 479 36.46 28.99 44.72
CA VAL A 479 35.94 30.36 44.79
C VAL A 479 36.91 31.18 45.66
N PRO A 480 37.46 32.31 45.19
CA PRO A 480 38.11 33.26 46.09
C PRO A 480 37.03 33.98 46.91
N ASN A 481 37.14 33.89 48.22
CA ASN A 481 36.42 34.74 49.16
C ASN A 481 36.80 36.20 48.90
N ASP A 482 35.80 37.06 48.68
CA ASP A 482 35.90 38.46 49.09
C ASP A 482 34.58 38.91 49.69
N SER A 483 34.67 39.31 50.95
CA SER A 483 33.58 39.84 51.78
C SER A 483 33.76 41.35 51.88
N ALA A 484 32.78 42.15 51.48
CA ALA A 484 32.58 43.51 52.02
C ALA A 484 31.14 44.02 51.82
N SER A 485 30.36 43.88 52.88
CA SER A 485 29.40 44.83 53.50
C SER A 485 28.60 45.84 52.64
N SER A 486 27.28 45.90 52.87
CA SER A 486 26.63 47.19 53.19
C SER A 486 25.47 47.01 54.18
N LYS A 487 25.43 47.94 55.15
CA LYS A 487 24.55 47.98 56.32
C LYS A 487 23.15 48.51 55.97
N ARG A 488 22.18 48.02 56.74
CA ARG A 488 20.80 48.48 56.88
C ARG A 488 20.77 49.84 57.62
N SER A 489 19.93 50.77 57.16
CA SER A 489 19.48 51.94 57.92
C SER A 489 17.96 52.08 57.80
N GLN A 490 17.28 52.15 58.94
CA GLN A 490 15.86 52.44 59.12
C GLN A 490 15.59 53.94 59.06
N ASP A 491 14.49 54.32 58.39
CA ASP A 491 13.45 55.30 58.78
C ASP A 491 12.50 55.40 57.56
N GLY A 492 11.16 55.41 57.62
CA GLY A 492 10.22 55.97 58.59
C GLY A 492 9.32 56.94 57.81
N GLY A 493 8.09 56.56 57.44
CA GLY A 493 7.18 57.50 56.75
C GLY A 493 5.96 56.92 56.03
N THR A 494 4.87 56.76 56.78
CA THR A 494 3.46 57.06 56.44
C THR A 494 2.75 56.49 55.21
N MET A 495 1.64 55.81 55.53
CA MET A 495 0.49 55.39 54.72
C MET A 495 -0.06 56.45 53.76
N THR A 496 -0.46 56.04 52.55
CA THR A 496 -1.66 56.59 51.90
C THR A 496 -2.33 55.54 51.02
N GLU A 497 -3.55 55.24 51.41
CA GLU A 497 -4.57 54.39 50.80
C GLU A 497 -5.23 55.14 49.64
N ARG A 498 -5.41 54.50 48.47
CA ARG A 498 -6.36 54.97 47.44
C ARG A 498 -7.01 53.77 46.73
N GLU A 499 -8.24 53.50 47.13
CA GLU A 499 -9.27 52.81 46.35
C GLU A 499 -9.61 53.57 45.05
N ILE A 500 -9.84 52.84 43.96
CA ILE A 500 -10.81 53.15 42.87
C ILE A 500 -11.23 51.80 42.26
N ARG A 501 -12.35 51.19 42.67
CA ARG A 501 -13.76 51.35 42.24
C ARG A 501 -14.07 50.82 40.82
N LEU A 502 -14.88 49.75 40.82
CA LEU A 502 -15.65 49.18 39.69
C LEU A 502 -16.85 50.06 39.30
N GLU A 503 -17.31 49.85 38.06
CA GLU A 503 -18.57 50.24 37.37
C GLU A 503 -18.27 51.03 36.08
N LYS A 504 -18.85 50.71 34.92
CA LYS A 504 -20.18 50.11 34.64
C LYS A 504 -20.16 49.01 33.59
#